data_AF-A0A2N3GCA5-F1
#
_entry.id   AF-A0A2N3GCA5-F1
#
_cell.length_a   1.000
_cell.length_b   1.000
_cell.length_c   1.000
_cell.angle_alpha   90.00
_cell.angle_beta   90.00
_cell.angle_gamma   90.00
#
_symmetry.space_group_name_H-M   'P 1'
#
loop_
_entity.id
_entity.type
_entity.pdbx_description
1 polymer ?
#
loop_
_entity_poly.entity_id
_entity_poly.type
_entity_poly.pdbx_seq_one_letter_code
_entity_poly.pdbx_strand_id
1 'polypeptide(L)'
;MARRSAGNQRYRKDASVGSTRRSAASAKPKRDVGEAPVKGRSSAGKGDKGKVDWRAVEPQTREFKMLRRIWFVLLGIAIVASLGGYLLRTQETLATVTLVIAYTTLFGAFGIDLLKIRPMRKQYLQELKGGDKKEKASSDEGKAD
;
A
#
# COMPACT_ATOMS: atom_id res chain seq x y z
N MET A 1 61.95 2.74 18.56
CA MET A 1 60.59 2.18 18.38
C MET A 1 60.27 1.28 19.57
N ALA A 2 59.34 1.67 20.44
CA ALA A 2 58.95 0.84 21.58
C ALA A 2 58.10 -0.35 21.11
N ARG A 3 58.56 -1.58 21.38
CA ARG A 3 57.80 -2.80 21.08
C ARG A 3 56.62 -2.89 22.06
N ARG A 4 55.40 -3.10 21.54
CA ARG A 4 54.19 -3.24 22.37
C ARG A 4 54.26 -4.55 23.16
N SER A 5 53.82 -4.53 24.42
CA SER A 5 53.83 -5.69 25.31
C SER A 5 53.04 -6.87 24.73
N ALA A 6 53.69 -8.02 24.61
CA ALA A 6 53.10 -9.26 24.07
C ALA A 6 51.99 -9.86 24.94
N GLY A 7 51.89 -9.44 26.21
CA GLY A 7 50.88 -9.92 27.15
C GLY A 7 49.55 -9.18 27.06
N ASN A 8 49.46 -8.08 26.31
CA ASN A 8 48.23 -7.28 26.28
C ASN A 8 47.20 -7.90 25.34
N GLN A 9 46.10 -8.38 25.93
CA GLN A 9 45.01 -9.02 25.19
C GLN A 9 44.43 -8.13 24.08
N ARG A 10 44.46 -6.80 24.21
CA ARG A 10 43.98 -5.85 23.17
C ARG A 10 44.70 -5.94 21.83
N TYR A 11 45.91 -6.49 21.78
CA TYR A 11 46.70 -6.56 20.55
C TYR A 11 46.81 -7.97 19.97
N ARG A 12 46.08 -8.94 20.53
CA ARG A 12 45.95 -10.28 19.96
C ARG A 12 44.93 -10.24 18.81
N LYS A 13 45.21 -10.94 17.71
CA LYS A 13 44.35 -10.94 16.52
C LYS A 13 42.94 -11.50 16.78
N ASP A 14 42.79 -12.30 17.84
CA ASP A 14 41.53 -12.95 18.22
C ASP A 14 40.79 -12.20 19.33
N ALA A 15 41.33 -11.07 19.78
CA ALA A 15 40.70 -10.29 20.83
C ALA A 15 39.57 -9.44 20.27
N SER A 16 38.41 -9.45 20.94
CA SER A 16 37.28 -8.57 20.63
C SER A 16 37.62 -7.12 21.01
N VAL A 17 38.43 -6.47 20.19
CA VAL A 17 38.78 -5.05 20.33
C VAL A 17 37.51 -4.23 20.08
N GLY A 18 36.94 -3.67 21.15
CA GLY A 18 35.71 -2.85 21.07
C GLY A 18 34.73 -2.98 22.22
N SER A 19 34.98 -3.85 23.22
CA SER A 19 34.16 -3.88 24.44
C SER A 19 34.58 -2.77 25.41
N THR A 20 34.38 -1.51 25.03
CA THR A 20 34.35 -0.42 26.01
C THR A 20 32.97 -0.43 26.67
N ARG A 21 32.96 -0.95 27.90
CA ARG A 21 32.05 -0.64 29.02
C ARG A 21 30.58 -0.48 28.62
N ARG A 22 29.78 -1.53 28.88
CA ARG A 22 28.31 -1.49 29.08
C ARG A 22 27.89 -0.08 29.51
N SER A 23 27.39 0.73 28.59
CA SER A 23 26.96 2.10 28.90
C SER A 23 25.87 2.01 29.96
N ALA A 24 25.96 2.83 31.01
CA ALA A 24 24.98 2.94 32.10
C ALA A 24 23.53 3.24 31.62
N ALA A 25 23.33 3.43 30.32
CA ALA A 25 22.03 3.44 29.66
C ALA A 25 21.25 2.11 29.77
N SER A 26 21.92 0.96 29.93
CA SER A 26 21.24 -0.34 30.08
C SER A 26 20.73 -0.64 31.50
N ALA A 27 20.97 0.25 32.47
CA ALA A 27 20.47 0.14 33.84
C ALA A 27 19.29 1.07 34.14
N LYS A 28 18.76 1.77 33.13
CA LYS A 28 17.51 2.53 33.29
C LYS A 28 16.34 1.54 33.36
N PRO A 29 15.38 1.70 34.29
CA PRO A 29 14.17 0.88 34.31
C PRO A 29 13.41 1.07 32.99
N LYS A 30 13.13 -0.04 32.29
CA LYS A 30 12.27 -0.04 31.11
C LYS A 30 10.86 0.37 31.53
N ARG A 31 10.34 1.44 30.94
CA ARG A 31 8.92 1.80 31.04
C ARG A 31 8.23 1.25 29.79
N ASP A 32 7.20 0.43 29.95
CA ASP A 32 6.40 -0.17 28.85
C ASP A 32 5.42 0.84 28.23
N VAL A 33 5.89 2.05 27.91
CA VAL A 33 5.13 2.99 27.10
C VAL A 33 6.09 3.60 26.08
N GLY A 34 6.09 3.00 24.88
CA GLY A 34 6.57 3.66 23.66
C GLY A 34 7.99 3.35 23.20
N GLU A 35 8.36 2.08 23.00
CA GLU A 35 9.54 1.75 22.18
C GLU A 35 9.23 0.61 21.19
N ALA A 36 9.41 0.92 19.91
CA ALA A 36 9.23 0.01 18.78
C ALA A 36 10.21 -1.17 18.86
N PRO A 37 9.81 -2.40 18.46
CA PRO A 37 10.69 -3.55 18.57
C PRO A 37 11.83 -3.49 17.53
N VAL A 38 13.06 -3.36 18.02
CA VAL A 38 14.29 -3.64 17.25
C VAL A 38 14.40 -5.16 17.03
N LYS A 39 14.56 -5.52 15.76
CA LYS A 39 14.50 -6.88 15.20
C LYS A 39 15.60 -7.80 15.74
N GLY A 40 15.23 -8.81 16.52
CA GLY A 40 15.96 -10.08 16.65
C GLY A 40 15.76 -10.94 15.39
N ARG A 41 16.83 -11.55 14.90
CA ARG A 41 16.86 -12.35 13.66
C ARG A 41 16.45 -13.78 13.98
N SER A 42 15.18 -14.12 13.76
CA SER A 42 14.75 -15.51 13.53
C SER A 42 14.57 -15.73 12.02
N SER A 43 15.08 -16.86 11.56
CA SER A 43 14.99 -17.36 10.19
C SER A 43 13.60 -17.94 9.92
N ALA A 44 12.70 -17.06 9.48
CA ALA A 44 11.52 -17.39 8.69
C ALA A 44 11.26 -16.13 7.85
N GLY A 45 10.90 -16.28 6.58
CA GLY A 45 10.85 -15.21 5.59
C GLY A 45 10.39 -13.89 6.20
N LYS A 46 11.23 -12.85 6.09
CA LYS A 46 10.91 -11.50 6.54
C LYS A 46 9.77 -11.02 5.62
N GLY A 47 8.54 -11.41 5.96
CA GLY A 47 7.33 -10.95 5.32
C GLY A 47 7.41 -9.44 5.26
N ASP A 48 7.23 -8.93 4.05
CA ASP A 48 7.28 -7.52 3.70
C ASP A 48 6.21 -6.78 4.51
N LYS A 49 6.51 -6.41 5.76
CA LYS A 49 5.62 -5.69 6.67
C LYS A 49 5.48 -4.23 6.24
N GLY A 50 4.89 -3.99 5.08
CA GLY A 50 4.67 -2.62 4.64
C GLY A 50 4.13 -2.41 3.24
N LYS A 51 3.99 -3.45 2.41
CA LYS A 51 3.27 -3.30 1.15
C LYS A 51 1.83 -3.69 1.40
N VAL A 52 1.01 -2.69 1.72
CA VAL A 52 -0.44 -2.83 1.59
C VAL A 52 -0.68 -3.22 0.15
N ASP A 53 -1.06 -4.47 -0.08
CA ASP A 53 -1.43 -4.93 -1.39
C ASP A 53 -2.73 -4.22 -1.76
N TRP A 54 -2.61 -3.11 -2.49
CA TRP A 54 -3.75 -2.29 -2.91
C TRP A 54 -4.76 -3.10 -3.71
N ARG A 55 -4.35 -4.24 -4.30
CA ARG A 55 -5.23 -5.21 -4.98
C ARG A 55 -6.05 -6.05 -4.01
N ALA A 56 -5.59 -6.21 -2.77
CA ALA A 56 -6.34 -6.83 -1.68
C ALA A 56 -7.38 -5.86 -1.08
N VAL A 57 -7.31 -4.56 -1.40
CA VAL A 57 -8.24 -3.52 -0.96
C VAL A 57 -9.32 -3.22 -2.01
N GLU A 58 -9.37 -3.98 -3.11
CA GLU A 58 -10.43 -3.85 -4.11
C GLU A 58 -11.50 -4.95 -3.94
N PRO A 59 -12.79 -4.61 -4.02
CA PRO A 59 -13.86 -5.61 -4.02
C PRO A 59 -13.66 -6.55 -5.21
N GLN A 60 -13.30 -7.81 -4.93
CA GLN A 60 -13.04 -8.80 -5.97
C GLN A 60 -14.31 -9.44 -6.57
N THR A 61 -15.47 -8.80 -6.40
CA THR A 61 -16.75 -9.31 -6.92
C THR A 61 -16.73 -9.31 -8.45
N ARG A 62 -17.39 -10.32 -9.04
CA ARG A 62 -17.50 -10.46 -10.51
C ARG A 62 -18.18 -9.22 -11.12
N GLU A 63 -19.19 -8.69 -10.44
CA GLU A 63 -19.93 -7.50 -10.85
C GLU A 63 -19.04 -6.25 -10.90
N PHE A 64 -18.21 -6.01 -9.88
CA PHE A 64 -17.29 -4.88 -9.85
C PHE A 64 -16.29 -4.94 -11.01
N LYS A 65 -15.73 -6.13 -11.29
CA LYS A 65 -14.80 -6.34 -12.42
C LYS A 65 -15.46 -6.07 -13.77
N MET A 66 -16.71 -6.49 -13.95
CA MET A 66 -17.48 -6.21 -15.17
C MET A 66 -17.74 -4.71 -15.34
N LEU A 67 -18.22 -4.03 -14.28
CA LEU A 67 -18.45 -2.58 -14.29
C LEU A 67 -17.16 -1.80 -14.55
N ARG A 68 -16.05 -2.21 -13.95
CA ARG A 68 -14.74 -1.61 -14.17
C ARG A 68 -14.27 -1.78 -15.61
N ARG A 69 -14.50 -2.95 -16.22
CA ARG A 69 -14.18 -3.19 -17.63
C ARG A 69 -15.05 -2.31 -18.55
N ILE A 70 -16.36 -2.22 -18.30
CA ILE A 70 -17.26 -1.35 -19.07
C ILE A 70 -16.81 0.11 -18.93
N TRP A 71 -16.46 0.55 -17.72
CA TRP A 71 -15.94 1.89 -17.47
C TRP A 71 -14.66 2.17 -18.27
N PHE A 72 -13.70 1.23 -18.30
CA PHE A 72 -12.50 1.36 -19.13
C PHE A 72 -12.81 1.37 -20.63
N VAL A 73 -13.78 0.59 -21.11
CA VAL A 73 -14.20 0.60 -22.51
C VAL A 73 -14.80 1.96 -22.88
N LEU A 74 -15.68 2.52 -22.03
CA LEU A 74 -16.24 3.85 -22.24
C LEU A 74 -15.13 4.92 -22.25
N LEU A 75 -14.15 4.82 -21.34
CA LEU A 75 -13.00 5.72 -21.34
C LEU A 75 -12.17 5.61 -22.62
N GLY A 76 -11.94 4.38 -23.10
CA GLY A 76 -11.23 4.12 -24.36
C GLY A 76 -11.95 4.71 -25.56
N ILE A 77 -13.27 4.51 -25.66
CA ILE A 77 -14.09 5.10 -26.72
C ILE A 77 -14.03 6.63 -26.67
N ALA A 78 -14.14 7.23 -25.48
CA ALA A 78 -14.03 8.68 -25.33
C ALA A 78 -12.69 9.22 -25.83
N ILE A 79 -11.58 8.56 -25.47
CA ILE A 79 -10.24 8.97 -25.93
C ILE A 79 -10.13 8.86 -27.46
N VAL A 80 -10.55 7.73 -28.03
CA VAL A 80 -10.51 7.52 -29.49
C VAL A 80 -11.40 8.54 -30.22
N ALA A 81 -12.59 8.83 -29.70
CA ALA A 81 -13.50 9.82 -30.26
C ALA A 81 -12.93 11.24 -30.17
N SER A 82 -12.27 11.60 -29.06
CA SER A 82 -11.60 12.90 -28.91
C SER A 82 -10.43 13.06 -29.88
N LEU A 83 -9.59 12.03 -30.03
CA LEU A 83 -8.47 12.04 -30.99
C LEU A 83 -8.99 12.05 -32.43
N GLY A 84 -10.02 11.24 -32.72
CA GLY A 84 -10.69 11.22 -34.02
C GLY A 84 -11.26 12.58 -34.38
N GLY A 85 -11.97 13.24 -33.47
CA GLY A 85 -12.49 14.59 -33.68
C GLY A 85 -11.41 15.62 -33.98
N TYR A 86 -10.24 15.53 -33.34
CA TYR A 86 -9.10 16.39 -33.65
C TYR A 86 -8.54 16.16 -35.05
N LEU A 87 -8.41 14.90 -35.48
CA LEU A 87 -7.94 14.54 -36.83
C LEU A 87 -8.94 14.93 -37.91
N LEU A 88 -10.24 14.83 -37.61
CA LEU A 88 -11.35 15.16 -38.50
C LEU A 88 -11.74 16.65 -38.44
N ARG A 89 -10.94 17.52 -37.80
CA ARG A 89 -11.30 18.94 -37.57
C ARG A 89 -11.63 19.75 -38.83
N THR A 90 -11.13 19.32 -39.99
CA THR A 90 -11.42 19.95 -41.29
C THR A 90 -12.81 19.56 -41.83
N GLN A 91 -13.40 18.50 -41.29
CA GLN A 91 -14.72 18.00 -41.63
C GLN A 91 -15.69 18.32 -40.48
N GLU A 92 -16.27 19.53 -40.51
CA GLU A 92 -17.05 20.09 -39.39
C GLU A 92 -18.14 19.15 -38.86
N THR A 93 -18.90 18.51 -39.76
CA THR A 93 -19.96 17.57 -39.37
C THR A 93 -19.40 16.36 -38.64
N LEU A 94 -18.33 15.74 -39.16
CA LEU A 94 -17.71 14.57 -38.55
C LEU A 94 -17.02 14.92 -37.23
N ALA A 95 -16.35 16.07 -37.15
CA ALA A 95 -15.76 16.57 -35.92
C ALA A 95 -16.83 16.82 -34.85
N THR A 96 -17.97 17.39 -35.22
CA THR A 96 -19.08 17.64 -34.28
C THR A 96 -19.70 16.35 -33.78
N VAL A 97 -19.99 15.40 -34.67
CA VAL A 97 -20.59 14.11 -34.30
C VAL A 97 -19.65 13.32 -33.37
N THR A 98 -18.36 13.25 -33.71
CA THR A 98 -17.36 12.57 -32.86
C THR A 98 -17.21 13.23 -31.50
N LEU A 99 -17.30 14.57 -31.43
CA LEU A 99 -17.28 15.32 -30.18
C LEU A 99 -18.51 15.01 -29.31
N VAL A 100 -19.72 14.99 -29.89
CA VAL A 100 -20.96 14.59 -29.19
C VAL A 100 -20.83 13.16 -28.63
N ILE A 101 -20.29 12.22 -29.42
CA ILE A 101 -20.01 10.86 -28.96
C ILE A 101 -19.03 10.87 -27.78
N ALA A 102 -17.95 11.64 -27.86
CA ALA A 102 -16.97 11.72 -26.76
C ALA A 102 -17.62 12.20 -25.46
N TYR A 103 -18.42 13.28 -25.51
CA TYR A 103 -19.10 13.83 -24.34
C TYR A 103 -20.15 12.88 -23.75
N THR A 104 -21.00 12.27 -24.59
CA THR A 104 -22.03 11.32 -24.12
C THR A 104 -21.39 10.10 -23.45
N THR A 105 -20.30 9.59 -24.02
CA THR A 105 -19.56 8.46 -23.46
C THR A 105 -18.90 8.81 -22.13
N LEU A 106 -18.32 10.02 -22.00
CA LEU A 106 -17.76 10.52 -20.74
C LEU A 106 -18.83 10.64 -19.65
N PHE A 107 -19.97 11.25 -19.95
CA PHE A 107 -21.09 11.35 -19.01
C PHE A 107 -21.59 9.98 -18.55
N GLY A 108 -21.71 9.03 -19.48
CA GLY A 108 -22.04 7.63 -19.15
C GLY A 108 -21.00 6.98 -18.23
N ALA A 109 -19.71 7.19 -18.49
CA ALA A 109 -18.64 6.68 -17.65
C ALA A 109 -18.67 7.29 -16.23
N PHE A 110 -18.90 8.60 -16.11
CA PHE A 110 -19.08 9.26 -14.82
C PHE A 110 -20.32 8.75 -14.09
N GLY A 111 -21.45 8.57 -14.78
CA GLY A 111 -22.66 8.01 -14.18
C GLY A 111 -22.43 6.63 -13.58
N ILE A 112 -21.74 5.73 -14.31
CA ILE A 112 -21.39 4.39 -13.81
C ILE A 112 -20.43 4.46 -12.62
N ASP A 113 -19.42 5.33 -12.66
CA ASP A 113 -18.47 5.48 -11.56
C ASP A 113 -19.18 5.96 -10.28
N LEU A 114 -19.96 7.03 -10.38
CA LEU A 114 -20.64 7.66 -9.24
C LEU A 114 -21.73 6.78 -8.63
N LEU A 115 -22.58 6.17 -9.46
CA LEU A 115 -23.78 5.48 -8.99
C LEU A 115 -23.53 4.01 -8.64
N LYS A 116 -22.53 3.36 -9.22
CA LYS A 116 -22.29 1.91 -9.01
C LYS A 116 -20.93 1.62 -8.40
N ILE A 117 -19.84 2.10 -9.00
CA ILE A 117 -18.48 1.73 -8.57
C ILE A 117 -18.15 2.32 -7.19
N ARG A 118 -18.46 3.61 -6.98
CA ARG A 118 -18.21 4.30 -5.71
C ARG A 118 -18.96 3.71 -4.51
N PRO A 119 -20.29 3.46 -4.58
CA PRO A 119 -20.99 2.86 -3.44
C PRO A 119 -20.50 1.44 -3.14
N MET A 120 -20.27 0.59 -4.16
CA MET A 120 -19.70 -0.75 -3.95
C MET A 120 -18.33 -0.70 -3.25
N ARG A 121 -17.44 0.21 -3.68
CA ARG A 121 -16.15 0.40 -3.03
C ARG A 121 -16.29 0.88 -1.58
N LYS A 122 -17.25 1.77 -1.30
CA LYS A 122 -17.52 2.25 0.07
C LYS A 122 -17.99 1.11 0.98
N GLN A 123 -18.91 0.28 0.51
CA GLN A 123 -19.41 -0.88 1.26
C GLN A 123 -18.27 -1.85 1.59
N TYR A 124 -17.48 -2.22 0.58
CA TYR A 124 -16.32 -3.09 0.76
C TYR A 124 -15.29 -2.55 1.77
N LEU A 125 -15.00 -1.24 1.72
CA LEU A 125 -14.09 -0.60 2.68
C LEU A 125 -14.66 -0.55 4.10
N GLN A 126 -15.99 -0.51 4.26
CA GLN A 126 -16.62 -0.55 5.57
C GLN A 126 -16.55 -1.95 6.18
N GLU A 127 -16.76 -3.00 5.39
CA GLU A 127 -16.62 -4.39 5.82
C GLU A 127 -15.20 -4.70 6.29
N LEU A 128 -14.18 -4.29 5.54
CA LEU A 128 -12.78 -4.44 5.94
C LEU A 128 -12.48 -3.74 7.28
N LYS A 129 -12.91 -2.47 7.43
CA LYS A 129 -12.73 -1.72 8.67
C LYS A 129 -13.48 -2.33 9.86
N GLY A 130 -14.64 -2.94 9.62
CA GLY A 130 -15.44 -3.62 10.64
C GLY A 130 -14.79 -4.93 11.11
N GLY A 131 -14.26 -5.72 10.16
CA GLY A 131 -13.50 -6.93 10.43
C GLY A 131 -12.26 -6.67 11.29
N ASP A 132 -11.44 -5.70 10.90
CA ASP A 132 -10.22 -5.32 11.63
C ASP A 132 -10.51 -4.90 13.09
N LYS A 133 -11.65 -4.23 13.34
CA LYS A 133 -12.05 -3.84 14.69
C LYS A 133 -12.47 -5.04 15.54
N LYS A 134 -13.21 -5.99 14.94
CA LYS A 134 -13.70 -7.19 15.64
C LYS A 134 -12.57 -8.15 15.97
N GLU A 135 -11.62 -8.34 15.04
CA GLU A 135 -10.42 -9.15 15.27
C GLU A 135 -9.59 -8.58 16.44
N LYS A 136 -9.37 -7.26 16.46
CA LYS A 136 -8.67 -6.60 17.56
C LYS A 136 -9.35 -6.78 18.92
N ALA A 137 -10.68 -6.66 18.97
CA ALA A 137 -11.44 -6.88 20.20
C ALA A 137 -11.29 -8.32 20.72
N SER A 138 -11.41 -9.32 19.84
CA SER A 138 -11.24 -10.73 20.23
C SER A 138 -9.82 -11.08 20.68
N SER A 139 -8.81 -10.41 20.11
CA SER A 139 -7.41 -10.61 20.51
C SER A 139 -7.03 -9.94 21.83
N ASP A 140 -7.78 -8.93 22.26
CA ASP A 140 -7.59 -8.26 23.56
C ASP A 140 -8.26 -9.05 24.68
N GLU A 141 -9.45 -9.62 24.43
CA GLU A 141 -10.16 -10.49 25.37
C GLU A 141 -9.37 -11.79 25.67
N GLY A 142 -8.85 -12.48 24.65
CA GLY A 142 -8.07 -13.71 24.84
C GLY A 142 -6.67 -13.52 25.46
N LYS A 143 -6.29 -12.28 25.80
CA LYS A 143 -5.01 -11.95 26.44
C LYS A 143 -5.18 -11.49 27.90
N ALA A 144 -6.43 -11.32 28.34
CA ALA A 144 -6.80 -10.96 29.70
C ALA A 144 -7.06 -12.19 30.60
N ASP A 145 -7.08 -13.40 30.02
CA ASP A 145 -7.12 -14.71 30.70
C ASP A 145 -5.71 -15.30 30.86
#